data_AF-A0A954R5H2-F1
#
_entry.id   AF-A0A954R5H2-F1
#
_cell.length_a   1.000
_cell.length_b   1.000
_cell.length_c   1.000
_cell.angle_alpha   90.00
_cell.angle_beta   90.00
_cell.angle_gamma   90.00
#
_symmetry.space_group_name_H-M   'P 1'
#
loop_
_entity.id
_entity.type
_entity.pdbx_description
1 polymer ?
#
loop_
_entity_poly.entity_id
_entity_poly.type
_entity_poly.pdbx_seq_one_letter_code
_entity_poly.pdbx_strand_id
1 'polypeptide(L)'
;MKKSILAFEIAWLWFVVCLSAVLPEHAQAQTVNSSDQVRQIRLEAFVRSDLPAAEEVETYAADLRQRVPGLDVVVHDVLNDRPQLIRLHELTKRYGGAKAVVPSFYGCNRMVFGFANAETSGPKIERLLTVEVYTRATCQRCQAAKAFIAKLRTRWPALRFRILDVSYDNQARLTWEQLCRGAGKLPGLPTIDFAGQVLVGYQSDETSGAEFERLIEKFSGRDDENSPHRLDDNKQPDGTVSPAPQDNSLLFAPLLSHFTLLSVATRQSKEPTPKTHDESVVEEIDIDIDELLLPAEATQSEMS
;
A
#
# COMPACT_ATOMS: atom_id res chain seq x y z
N MET A 1 32.84 89.45 -16.58
CA MET A 1 31.52 88.95 -16.12
C MET A 1 31.34 87.53 -16.63
N LYS A 2 30.95 86.60 -15.73
CA LYS A 2 30.37 85.26 -15.99
C LYS A 2 31.27 84.30 -16.79
N LYS A 3 32.12 83.47 -16.18
CA LYS A 3 31.84 82.25 -15.35
C LYS A 3 30.84 81.29 -16.00
N SER A 4 31.32 80.05 -16.15
CA SER A 4 30.56 78.79 -16.25
C SER A 4 30.01 78.46 -17.64
N ILE A 5 30.70 77.55 -18.35
CA ILE A 5 30.19 76.29 -18.91
C ILE A 5 31.45 75.57 -19.41
N LEU A 6 32.11 74.87 -18.49
CA LEU A 6 33.21 73.94 -18.76
C LEU A 6 32.88 72.70 -17.94
N ALA A 7 33.15 71.53 -18.52
CA ALA A 7 32.96 70.18 -17.97
C ALA A 7 31.57 69.57 -18.14
N PHE A 8 31.31 68.94 -19.29
CA PHE A 8 30.41 67.77 -19.34
C PHE A 8 30.63 66.81 -20.53
N GLU A 9 31.85 66.73 -21.11
CA GLU A 9 32.06 65.98 -22.37
C GLU A 9 33.25 65.00 -22.37
N ILE A 10 33.87 64.67 -21.24
CA ILE A 10 35.00 63.70 -21.20
C ILE A 10 34.88 62.76 -19.99
N ALA A 11 33.76 62.06 -19.86
CA ALA A 11 33.58 61.04 -18.82
C ALA A 11 32.82 59.78 -19.32
N TRP A 12 32.73 59.58 -20.63
CA TRP A 12 31.96 58.47 -21.23
C TRP A 12 32.81 57.48 -22.03
N LEU A 13 34.14 57.54 -21.94
CA LEU A 13 35.05 56.70 -22.74
C LEU A 13 36.11 55.94 -21.93
N TRP A 14 35.95 55.85 -20.62
CA TRP A 14 36.77 54.99 -19.73
C TRP A 14 35.95 54.03 -18.86
N PHE A 15 34.63 53.93 -19.07
CA PHE A 15 33.76 52.98 -18.34
C PHE A 15 33.48 51.69 -19.14
N VAL A 16 34.36 51.33 -20.08
CA VAL A 16 34.22 50.14 -20.95
C VAL A 16 35.29 49.07 -20.69
N VAL A 17 36.21 49.27 -19.73
CA VAL A 17 37.39 48.37 -19.57
C VAL A 17 37.56 47.76 -18.16
N CYS A 18 36.57 47.88 -17.27
CA CYS A 18 36.61 47.22 -15.94
C CYS A 18 35.36 46.36 -15.66
N LEU A 19 34.97 45.51 -16.61
CA LEU A 19 33.93 44.49 -16.38
C LEU A 19 34.41 43.10 -16.81
N SER A 20 35.61 42.73 -16.36
CA SER A 20 36.21 41.41 -16.55
C SER A 20 36.84 40.95 -15.24
N ALA A 21 36.00 40.50 -14.30
CA ALA A 21 36.30 39.49 -13.28
C ALA A 21 35.17 39.41 -12.25
N VAL A 22 33.96 39.05 -12.68
CA VAL A 22 33.02 38.39 -11.75
C VAL A 22 33.07 36.92 -12.12
N LEU A 23 33.83 36.17 -11.33
CA LEU A 23 33.85 34.72 -11.35
C LEU A 23 32.40 34.22 -11.21
N PRO A 24 31.94 33.24 -12.00
CA PRO A 24 30.72 32.52 -11.68
C PRO A 24 31.00 31.75 -10.39
N GLU A 25 30.61 32.35 -9.28
CA GLU A 25 30.43 31.67 -8.02
C GLU A 25 29.64 30.40 -8.34
N HIS A 26 30.25 29.26 -8.04
CA HIS A 26 29.62 27.97 -8.19
C HIS A 26 28.28 28.04 -7.45
N ALA A 27 27.21 28.29 -8.21
CA ALA A 27 25.87 27.95 -7.83
C ALA A 27 25.93 26.45 -7.61
N GLN A 28 26.21 26.07 -6.36
CA GLN A 28 25.78 24.79 -5.84
C GLN A 28 24.31 24.75 -6.21
N ALA A 29 24.00 23.97 -7.25
CA ALA A 29 22.65 23.54 -7.51
C ALA A 29 22.21 22.94 -6.18
N GLN A 30 21.49 23.74 -5.40
CA GLN A 30 20.71 23.24 -4.29
C GLN A 30 19.88 22.16 -4.95
N THR A 31 20.24 20.90 -4.67
CA THR A 31 19.35 19.77 -4.83
C THR A 31 18.09 20.21 -4.15
N VAL A 32 17.12 20.67 -4.95
CA VAL A 32 15.80 21.04 -4.48
C VAL A 32 15.33 19.79 -3.77
N ASN A 33 15.32 19.84 -2.43
CA ASN A 33 14.96 18.70 -1.61
C ASN A 33 13.62 18.21 -2.16
N SER A 34 13.60 17.01 -2.73
CA SER A 34 12.40 16.35 -3.29
C SER A 34 11.31 16.10 -2.24
N SER A 35 11.45 16.66 -1.03
CA SER A 35 10.52 16.57 0.09
C SER A 35 9.25 17.39 -0.09
N ASP A 36 9.18 18.30 -1.07
CA ASP A 36 8.02 19.17 -1.30
C ASP A 36 7.25 18.85 -2.59
N GLN A 37 7.67 17.80 -3.31
CA GLN A 37 6.91 17.33 -4.47
C GLN A 37 5.72 16.47 -4.02
N VAL A 38 4.53 16.88 -4.45
CA VAL A 38 3.32 16.06 -4.35
C VAL A 38 3.58 14.76 -5.09
N ARG A 39 3.53 13.65 -4.35
CA ARG A 39 3.69 12.31 -4.90
C ARG A 39 2.33 11.77 -5.33
N GLN A 40 2.38 10.89 -6.32
CA GLN A 40 1.19 10.34 -6.95
C GLN A 40 0.97 8.89 -6.55
N ILE A 41 -0.29 8.52 -6.37
CA ILE A 41 -0.76 7.13 -6.27
C ILE A 41 -1.54 6.81 -7.55
N ARG A 42 -1.31 5.64 -8.14
CA ARG A 42 -2.06 5.14 -9.28
C ARG A 42 -3.21 4.24 -8.84
N LEU A 43 -4.37 4.45 -9.43
CA LEU A 43 -5.54 3.59 -9.38
C LEU A 43 -5.87 3.13 -10.80
N GLU A 44 -5.86 1.84 -11.02
CA GLU A 44 -6.20 1.22 -12.31
C GLU A 44 -7.68 0.82 -12.30
N ALA A 45 -8.38 1.09 -13.40
CA ALA A 45 -9.74 0.65 -13.65
C ALA A 45 -9.76 -0.17 -14.95
N PHE A 46 -10.21 -1.41 -14.87
CA PHE A 46 -10.33 -2.31 -16.02
C PHE A 46 -11.78 -2.33 -16.47
N VAL A 47 -12.04 -2.01 -17.73
CA VAL A 47 -13.36 -1.94 -18.34
C VAL A 47 -13.37 -2.68 -19.66
N ARG A 48 -14.56 -2.92 -20.20
CA ARG A 48 -14.75 -3.30 -21.60
C ARG A 48 -15.61 -2.24 -22.27
N SER A 49 -15.11 -1.63 -23.35
CA SER A 49 -15.81 -0.55 -24.07
C SER A 49 -17.13 -0.97 -24.74
N ASP A 50 -17.38 -2.26 -24.92
CA ASP A 50 -18.64 -2.79 -25.46
C ASP A 50 -19.75 -2.95 -24.40
N LEU A 51 -19.46 -2.63 -23.13
CA LEU A 51 -20.43 -2.69 -22.03
C LEU A 51 -20.84 -1.30 -21.53
N PRO A 52 -22.12 -1.08 -21.14
CA PRO A 52 -22.60 0.22 -20.67
C PRO A 52 -21.83 0.76 -19.45
N ALA A 53 -21.38 -0.12 -18.55
CA ALA A 53 -20.67 0.25 -17.34
C ALA A 53 -19.34 1.00 -17.61
N ALA A 54 -18.76 0.91 -18.81
CA ALA A 54 -17.52 1.60 -19.15
C ALA A 54 -17.67 3.12 -19.09
N GLU A 55 -18.75 3.68 -19.64
CA GLU A 55 -18.99 5.13 -19.66
C GLU A 55 -19.14 5.70 -18.23
N GLU A 56 -19.84 4.97 -17.35
CA GLU A 56 -20.01 5.37 -15.96
C GLU A 56 -18.67 5.35 -15.20
N VAL A 57 -17.83 4.33 -15.46
CA VAL A 57 -16.51 4.21 -14.84
C VAL A 57 -15.57 5.30 -15.33
N GLU A 58 -15.59 5.64 -16.61
CA GLU A 58 -14.79 6.74 -17.15
C GLU A 58 -15.18 8.07 -16.53
N THR A 59 -16.50 8.31 -16.40
CA THR A 59 -17.04 9.50 -15.74
C THR A 59 -16.60 9.56 -14.27
N TYR A 60 -16.73 8.46 -13.54
CA TYR A 60 -16.29 8.36 -12.15
C TYR A 60 -14.77 8.55 -12.00
N ALA A 61 -13.97 7.96 -12.88
CA ALA A 61 -12.53 8.11 -12.89
C ALA A 61 -12.10 9.56 -13.16
N ALA A 62 -12.76 10.25 -14.10
CA ALA A 62 -12.51 11.66 -14.38
C ALA A 62 -12.82 12.56 -13.17
N ASP A 63 -13.97 12.36 -12.53
CA ASP A 63 -14.35 13.07 -11.30
C ASP A 63 -13.36 12.80 -10.15
N LEU A 64 -12.92 11.53 -9.98
CA LEU A 64 -11.99 11.16 -8.93
C LEU A 64 -10.60 11.81 -9.12
N ARG A 65 -10.07 11.85 -10.36
CA ARG A 65 -8.83 12.58 -10.70
C ARG A 65 -8.93 14.07 -10.36
N GLN A 66 -10.10 14.67 -10.57
CA GLN A 66 -10.31 16.09 -10.30
C GLN A 66 -10.41 16.38 -8.79
N ARG A 67 -11.10 15.52 -8.03
CA ARG A 67 -11.35 15.75 -6.60
C ARG A 67 -10.23 15.30 -5.67
N VAL A 68 -9.36 14.39 -6.10
CA VAL A 68 -8.32 13.81 -5.24
C VAL A 68 -6.92 14.23 -5.73
N PRO A 69 -6.29 15.25 -5.11
CA PRO A 69 -4.96 15.68 -5.50
C PRO A 69 -3.94 14.55 -5.34
N GLY A 70 -3.04 14.42 -6.32
CA GLY A 70 -2.03 13.36 -6.33
C GLY A 70 -2.58 11.97 -6.68
N LEU A 71 -3.84 11.83 -7.10
CA LEU A 71 -4.34 10.57 -7.62
C LEU A 71 -4.22 10.56 -9.15
N ASP A 72 -3.49 9.59 -9.67
CA ASP A 72 -3.52 9.18 -11.07
C ASP A 72 -4.54 8.03 -11.20
N VAL A 73 -5.52 8.17 -12.09
CA VAL A 73 -6.44 7.08 -12.40
C VAL A 73 -6.15 6.67 -13.83
N VAL A 74 -6.01 5.39 -14.13
CA VAL A 74 -5.80 4.88 -15.49
C VAL A 74 -6.93 3.92 -15.81
N VAL A 75 -7.61 4.15 -16.94
CA VAL A 75 -8.70 3.29 -17.41
C VAL A 75 -8.15 2.43 -18.54
N HIS A 76 -8.23 1.12 -18.39
CA HIS A 76 -7.77 0.13 -19.34
C HIS A 76 -8.98 -0.56 -19.99
N ASP A 77 -9.10 -0.43 -21.31
CA ASP A 77 -10.10 -1.18 -22.08
C ASP A 77 -9.54 -2.55 -22.46
N VAL A 78 -9.89 -3.57 -21.68
CA VAL A 78 -9.35 -4.93 -21.85
C VAL A 78 -9.86 -5.63 -23.11
N LEU A 79 -10.85 -5.06 -23.79
CA LEU A 79 -11.28 -5.52 -25.12
C LEU A 79 -10.20 -5.23 -26.18
N ASN A 80 -9.56 -4.06 -26.07
CA ASN A 80 -8.61 -3.56 -27.07
C ASN A 80 -7.15 -3.57 -26.58
N ASP A 81 -6.90 -3.82 -25.29
CA ASP A 81 -5.58 -3.84 -24.66
C ASP A 81 -5.28 -5.22 -24.06
N ARG A 82 -4.72 -6.11 -24.89
CA ARG A 82 -4.41 -7.51 -24.51
C ARG A 82 -3.44 -7.61 -23.31
N PRO A 83 -2.35 -6.83 -23.22
CA PRO A 83 -1.53 -6.79 -22.01
C PRO A 83 -2.33 -6.52 -20.72
N GLN A 84 -3.32 -5.61 -20.78
CA GLN A 84 -4.13 -5.28 -19.60
C GLN A 84 -5.18 -6.35 -19.29
N LEU A 85 -5.66 -7.07 -20.30
CA LEU A 85 -6.46 -8.27 -20.08
C LEU A 85 -5.68 -9.34 -19.31
N ILE A 86 -4.43 -9.61 -19.71
CA ILE A 86 -3.54 -10.55 -19.00
C ILE A 86 -3.35 -10.09 -17.55
N ARG A 87 -3.01 -8.82 -17.35
CA ARG A 87 -2.85 -8.22 -16.01
C ARG A 87 -4.10 -8.37 -15.15
N LEU A 88 -5.30 -8.13 -15.70
CA LEU A 88 -6.56 -8.32 -14.98
C LEU A 88 -6.74 -9.78 -14.52
N HIS A 89 -6.44 -10.76 -15.36
CA HIS A 89 -6.51 -12.18 -14.99
C HIS A 89 -5.51 -12.54 -13.88
N GLU A 90 -4.27 -12.05 -13.96
CA GLU A 90 -3.27 -12.24 -12.92
C GLU A 90 -3.70 -11.64 -11.58
N LEU A 91 -4.19 -10.39 -11.60
CA LEU A 91 -4.71 -9.71 -10.42
C LEU A 91 -5.91 -10.47 -9.85
N THR A 92 -6.85 -10.89 -10.69
CA THR A 92 -8.02 -11.64 -10.23
C THR A 92 -7.61 -12.92 -9.51
N LYS A 93 -6.68 -13.70 -10.08
CA LYS A 93 -6.15 -14.91 -9.44
C LYS A 93 -5.49 -14.58 -8.10
N ARG A 94 -4.65 -13.54 -8.06
CA ARG A 94 -3.94 -13.12 -6.83
C ARG A 94 -4.88 -12.71 -5.70
N TYR A 95 -5.99 -12.03 -6.02
CA TYR A 95 -6.95 -11.53 -5.02
C TYR A 95 -8.13 -12.49 -4.79
N GLY A 96 -8.04 -13.73 -5.26
CA GLY A 96 -9.00 -14.79 -4.96
C GLY A 96 -10.33 -14.67 -5.71
N GLY A 97 -10.38 -13.91 -6.81
CA GLY A 97 -11.52 -13.92 -7.70
C GLY A 97 -11.60 -15.24 -8.48
N ALA A 98 -12.80 -15.81 -8.59
CA ALA A 98 -13.00 -17.07 -9.31
C ALA A 98 -12.78 -16.95 -10.82
N LYS A 99 -13.04 -15.76 -11.39
CA LYS A 99 -12.88 -15.42 -12.81
C LYS A 99 -12.72 -13.91 -12.95
N ALA A 100 -12.00 -13.47 -13.99
CA ALA A 100 -11.88 -12.04 -14.28
C ALA A 100 -13.24 -11.43 -14.63
N VAL A 101 -13.52 -10.27 -14.06
CA VAL A 101 -14.76 -9.50 -14.29
C VAL A 101 -14.45 -8.03 -14.51
N VAL A 102 -15.33 -7.35 -15.23
CA VAL A 102 -15.28 -5.90 -15.41
C VAL A 102 -16.63 -5.26 -15.02
N PRO A 103 -16.65 -4.01 -14.55
CA PRO A 103 -15.48 -3.22 -14.20
C PRO A 103 -14.72 -3.79 -12.99
N SER A 104 -13.42 -3.58 -12.90
CA SER A 104 -12.62 -3.91 -11.72
C SER A 104 -11.63 -2.79 -11.42
N PHE A 105 -11.33 -2.54 -10.15
CA PHE A 105 -10.42 -1.49 -9.71
C PHE A 105 -9.27 -2.08 -8.90
N TYR A 106 -8.06 -1.63 -9.18
CA TYR A 106 -6.85 -2.06 -8.49
C TYR A 106 -6.01 -0.85 -8.08
N GLY A 107 -5.57 -0.83 -6.83
CA GLY A 107 -4.70 0.23 -6.32
C GLY A 107 -4.20 -0.11 -4.92
N CYS A 108 -2.98 0.33 -4.59
CA CYS A 108 -2.36 0.08 -3.29
C CYS A 108 -2.41 -1.42 -2.87
N ASN A 109 -2.11 -2.34 -3.80
CA ASN A 109 -2.11 -3.79 -3.56
C ASN A 109 -3.46 -4.34 -3.05
N ARG A 110 -4.57 -3.72 -3.46
CA ARG A 110 -5.94 -4.11 -3.11
C ARG A 110 -6.81 -4.04 -4.36
N MET A 111 -7.86 -4.85 -4.40
CA MET A 111 -8.74 -4.96 -5.57
C MET A 111 -10.22 -4.85 -5.16
N VAL A 112 -11.03 -4.22 -6.00
CA VAL A 112 -12.50 -4.21 -5.94
C VAL A 112 -13.03 -4.75 -7.25
N PHE A 113 -13.94 -5.72 -7.16
CA PHE A 113 -14.63 -6.28 -8.32
C PHE A 113 -16.01 -5.64 -8.48
N GLY A 114 -16.34 -5.23 -9.70
CA GLY A 114 -17.60 -4.63 -10.08
C GLY A 114 -17.74 -3.14 -9.80
N PHE A 115 -18.74 -2.54 -10.46
CA PHE A 115 -19.14 -1.15 -10.29
C PHE A 115 -20.64 -1.02 -10.52
N ALA A 116 -21.39 -0.70 -9.47
CA ALA A 116 -22.82 -0.47 -9.58
C ALA A 116 -23.14 0.97 -9.96
N ASN A 117 -22.43 1.92 -9.35
CA ASN A 117 -22.45 3.36 -9.59
C ASN A 117 -21.50 4.04 -8.60
N ALA A 118 -21.25 5.34 -8.78
CA ALA A 118 -20.36 6.12 -7.93
C ALA A 118 -20.82 6.17 -6.45
N GLU A 119 -22.12 6.22 -6.16
CA GLU A 119 -22.64 6.31 -4.79
C GLU A 119 -22.44 5.00 -4.02
N THR A 120 -22.67 3.87 -4.68
CA THR A 120 -22.63 2.53 -4.05
C THR A 120 -21.23 1.95 -4.03
N SER A 121 -20.52 2.00 -5.18
CA SER A 121 -19.19 1.40 -5.33
C SER A 121 -18.07 2.36 -4.99
N GLY A 122 -18.27 3.67 -5.13
CA GLY A 122 -17.23 4.69 -4.89
C GLY A 122 -16.59 4.60 -3.51
N PRO A 123 -17.35 4.49 -2.40
CA PRO A 123 -16.75 4.31 -1.07
C PRO A 123 -15.90 3.05 -0.94
N LYS A 124 -16.21 1.97 -1.66
CA LYS A 124 -15.39 0.75 -1.67
C LYS A 124 -14.08 0.98 -2.43
N ILE A 125 -14.14 1.67 -3.57
CA ILE A 125 -12.97 1.98 -4.40
C ILE A 125 -12.04 2.96 -3.68
N GLU A 126 -12.59 4.02 -3.07
CA GLU A 126 -11.78 4.99 -2.30
C GLU A 126 -11.11 4.37 -1.06
N ARG A 127 -11.63 3.25 -0.52
CA ARG A 127 -10.96 2.49 0.55
C ARG A 127 -9.65 1.84 0.10
N LEU A 128 -9.44 1.62 -1.20
CA LEU A 128 -8.15 1.18 -1.73
C LEU A 128 -7.03 2.17 -1.36
N LEU A 129 -7.37 3.47 -1.28
CA LEU A 129 -6.46 4.56 -0.93
C LEU A 129 -6.40 4.88 0.57
N THR A 130 -7.03 4.06 1.42
CA THR A 130 -7.11 4.31 2.87
C THR A 130 -6.00 3.60 3.64
N VAL A 131 -5.29 4.39 4.44
CA VAL A 131 -4.37 3.93 5.49
C VAL A 131 -5.10 3.96 6.82
N GLU A 132 -5.12 2.85 7.54
CA GLU A 132 -5.71 2.78 8.88
C GLU A 132 -4.61 2.83 9.94
N VAL A 133 -4.77 3.72 10.93
CA VAL A 133 -3.77 3.94 11.97
C VAL A 133 -4.43 3.79 13.33
N TYR A 134 -4.13 2.68 13.99
CA TYR A 134 -4.64 2.33 15.30
C TYR A 134 -3.75 2.95 16.38
N THR A 135 -4.36 3.73 17.28
CA THR A 135 -3.65 4.53 18.29
C THR A 135 -4.34 4.46 19.65
N ARG A 136 -3.71 5.06 20.66
CA ARG A 136 -4.34 5.41 21.93
C ARG A 136 -3.91 6.80 22.38
N ALA A 137 -4.81 7.56 23.00
CA ALA A 137 -4.57 8.94 23.43
C ALA A 137 -3.33 9.13 24.33
N THR A 138 -3.12 8.22 25.28
CA THR A 138 -2.04 8.33 26.30
C THR A 138 -0.68 7.81 25.83
N CYS A 139 -0.53 7.40 24.57
CA CYS A 139 0.72 6.84 24.06
C CYS A 139 1.59 7.87 23.38
N GLN A 140 2.78 8.11 23.93
CA GLN A 140 3.78 9.01 23.35
C GLN A 140 4.19 8.63 21.92
N ARG A 141 4.39 7.33 21.63
CA ARG A 141 4.70 6.85 20.27
C ARG A 141 3.55 7.08 19.29
N CYS A 142 2.30 7.00 19.75
CA CYS A 142 1.15 7.33 18.92
C CYS A 142 1.12 8.82 18.57
N GLN A 143 1.49 9.70 19.51
CA GLN A 143 1.57 11.14 19.25
C GLN A 143 2.66 11.46 18.21
N ALA A 144 3.82 10.82 18.32
CA ALA A 144 4.90 10.94 17.32
C ALA A 144 4.43 10.49 15.92
N ALA A 145 3.79 9.33 15.82
CA ALA A 145 3.25 8.85 14.54
C ALA A 145 2.19 9.78 13.96
N LYS A 146 1.28 10.35 14.78
CA LYS A 146 0.28 11.33 14.31
C LYS A 146 0.95 12.59 13.74
N ALA A 147 2.02 13.07 14.38
CA ALA A 147 2.79 14.21 13.87
C ALA A 147 3.47 13.88 12.53
N PHE A 148 4.04 12.69 12.39
CA PHE A 148 4.60 12.21 11.12
C PHE A 148 3.55 12.08 10.02
N ILE A 149 2.39 11.49 10.31
CA ILE A 149 1.27 11.34 9.36
C ILE A 149 0.80 12.71 8.85
N ALA A 150 0.81 13.75 9.68
CA ALA A 150 0.47 15.11 9.25
C ALA A 150 1.42 15.62 8.14
N LYS A 151 2.74 15.36 8.27
CA LYS A 151 3.74 15.65 7.22
C LYS A 151 3.60 14.72 6.00
N LEU A 152 3.12 13.51 6.21
CA LEU A 152 2.95 12.53 5.14
C LEU A 152 1.76 12.86 4.24
N ARG A 153 0.68 13.41 4.80
CA ARG A 153 -0.50 13.88 4.06
C ARG A 153 -0.19 14.97 3.03
N THR A 154 0.78 15.83 3.29
CA THR A 154 1.17 16.87 2.31
C THR A 154 1.91 16.27 1.12
N ARG A 155 2.74 15.25 1.36
CA ARG A 155 3.51 14.56 0.32
C ARG A 155 2.69 13.53 -0.45
N TRP A 156 1.72 12.89 0.20
CA TRP A 156 0.83 11.88 -0.38
C TRP A 156 -0.64 12.26 -0.22
N PRO A 157 -1.10 13.33 -0.90
CA PRO A 157 -2.45 13.85 -0.71
C PRO A 157 -3.56 12.89 -1.18
N ALA A 158 -3.24 11.91 -2.03
CA ALA A 158 -4.19 10.89 -2.46
C ALA A 158 -4.53 9.87 -1.37
N LEU A 159 -3.66 9.70 -0.35
CA LEU A 159 -3.90 8.73 0.72
C LEU A 159 -4.80 9.31 1.80
N ARG A 160 -5.85 8.55 2.16
CA ARG A 160 -6.75 8.88 3.27
C ARG A 160 -6.27 8.20 4.54
N PHE A 161 -5.82 8.98 5.52
CA PHE A 161 -5.39 8.43 6.80
C PHE A 161 -6.53 8.44 7.82
N ARG A 162 -7.05 7.26 8.16
CA ARG A 162 -8.06 7.06 9.20
C ARG A 162 -7.39 6.70 10.53
N ILE A 163 -7.34 7.64 11.45
CA ILE A 163 -6.75 7.46 12.78
C ILE A 163 -7.85 6.99 13.73
N LEU A 164 -7.71 5.78 14.26
CA LEU A 164 -8.67 5.12 15.14
C LEU A 164 -8.09 5.02 16.55
N ASP A 165 -8.86 5.37 17.58
CA ASP A 165 -8.44 5.19 18.98
C ASP A 165 -9.07 3.93 19.57
N VAL A 166 -8.25 2.91 19.82
CA VAL A 166 -8.71 1.60 20.30
C VAL A 166 -9.21 1.63 21.75
N SER A 167 -9.02 2.74 22.48
CA SER A 167 -9.50 2.91 23.84
C SER A 167 -10.98 3.28 23.88
N TYR A 168 -11.48 3.93 22.83
CA TYR A 168 -12.84 4.46 22.74
C TYR A 168 -13.68 3.79 21.66
N ASP A 169 -13.04 3.18 20.66
CA ASP A 169 -13.71 2.45 19.59
C ASP A 169 -13.48 0.94 19.75
N ASN A 170 -14.52 0.25 20.21
CA ASN A 170 -14.50 -1.20 20.39
C ASN A 170 -14.33 -1.96 19.08
N GLN A 171 -14.89 -1.45 17.97
CA GLN A 171 -14.73 -2.10 16.67
C GLN A 171 -13.29 -1.93 16.19
N ALA A 172 -12.73 -0.73 16.28
CA ALA A 172 -11.32 -0.51 15.95
C ALA A 172 -10.37 -1.40 16.77
N ARG A 173 -10.66 -1.60 18.07
CA ARG A 173 -9.89 -2.51 18.92
C ARG A 173 -9.94 -3.95 18.41
N LEU A 174 -11.14 -4.47 18.10
CA LEU A 174 -11.30 -5.84 17.59
C LEU A 174 -10.60 -6.02 16.24
N THR A 175 -10.78 -5.08 15.31
CA THR A 175 -10.11 -5.11 14.00
C THR A 175 -8.59 -5.08 14.15
N TRP A 176 -8.06 -4.21 15.02
CA TRP A 176 -6.63 -4.13 15.31
C TRP A 176 -6.05 -5.44 15.86
N GLU A 177 -6.74 -6.07 16.81
CA GLU A 177 -6.30 -7.35 17.40
C GLU A 177 -6.32 -8.48 16.37
N GLN A 178 -7.37 -8.55 15.55
CA GLN A 178 -7.48 -9.52 14.45
C GLN A 178 -6.38 -9.30 13.41
N LEU A 179 -6.12 -8.05 13.05
CA LEU A 179 -5.10 -7.65 12.09
C LEU A 179 -3.69 -8.03 12.55
N CYS A 180 -3.34 -7.75 13.81
CA CYS A 180 -2.04 -8.16 14.36
C CYS A 180 -1.89 -9.69 14.37
N ARG A 181 -2.95 -10.41 14.77
CA ARG A 181 -2.95 -11.88 14.78
C ARG A 181 -2.79 -12.47 13.38
N GLY A 182 -3.55 -11.95 12.41
CA GLY A 182 -3.48 -12.39 11.01
C GLY A 182 -2.10 -12.15 10.39
N ALA A 183 -1.42 -11.08 10.79
CA ALA A 183 -0.05 -10.78 10.37
C ALA A 183 1.02 -11.55 11.16
N GLY A 184 0.65 -12.39 12.14
CA GLY A 184 1.61 -13.08 13.02
C GLY A 184 2.42 -12.14 13.92
N LYS A 185 1.92 -10.93 14.20
CA LYS A 185 2.60 -9.91 15.01
C LYS A 185 1.96 -9.78 16.39
N LEU A 186 2.79 -9.50 17.39
CA LEU A 186 2.27 -9.13 18.72
C LEU A 186 1.55 -7.77 18.64
N PRO A 187 0.35 -7.63 19.22
CA PRO A 187 -0.35 -6.35 19.24
C PRO A 187 0.47 -5.26 19.92
N GLY A 188 0.69 -4.14 19.21
CA GLY A 188 1.38 -2.96 19.73
C GLY A 188 0.81 -1.67 19.14
N LEU A 189 1.06 -0.52 19.78
CA LEU A 189 0.58 0.77 19.30
C LEU A 189 1.74 1.77 19.10
N PRO A 190 1.65 2.66 18.10
CA PRO A 190 0.62 2.66 17.04
C PRO A 190 0.77 1.44 16.13
N THR A 191 -0.32 1.02 15.47
CA THR A 191 -0.27 0.05 14.36
C THR A 191 -0.79 0.71 13.10
N ILE A 192 -0.08 0.54 11.99
CA ILE A 192 -0.45 1.07 10.67
C ILE A 192 -0.79 -0.12 9.77
N ASP A 193 -1.98 -0.11 9.18
CA ASP A 193 -2.41 -1.02 8.12
C ASP A 193 -2.51 -0.27 6.80
N PHE A 194 -1.74 -0.73 5.81
CA PHE A 194 -1.78 -0.21 4.46
C PHE A 194 -1.39 -1.30 3.46
N ALA A 195 -2.13 -1.41 2.35
CA ALA A 195 -1.80 -2.31 1.25
C ALA A 195 -1.64 -3.80 1.65
N GLY A 196 -2.34 -4.22 2.72
CA GLY A 196 -2.22 -5.57 3.29
C GLY A 196 -0.96 -5.78 4.13
N GLN A 197 -0.21 -4.72 4.41
CA GLN A 197 0.97 -4.72 5.25
C GLN A 197 0.68 -4.08 6.60
N VAL A 198 1.17 -4.72 7.66
CA VAL A 198 0.96 -4.29 9.05
C VAL A 198 2.29 -3.85 9.64
N LEU A 199 2.41 -2.57 10.01
CA LEU A 199 3.56 -2.03 10.75
C LEU A 199 3.16 -1.81 12.21
N VAL A 200 3.88 -2.43 13.14
CA VAL A 200 3.60 -2.34 14.58
C VAL A 200 4.68 -1.52 15.27
N GLY A 201 4.26 -0.46 15.95
CA GLY A 201 5.13 0.49 16.64
C GLY A 201 5.55 1.67 15.77
N TYR A 202 6.10 2.69 16.42
CA TYR A 202 6.70 3.85 15.77
C TYR A 202 7.89 4.32 16.60
N GLN A 203 9.09 4.28 16.03
CA GLN A 203 10.31 4.69 16.72
C GLN A 203 10.70 6.13 16.37
N SER A 204 10.90 6.44 15.10
CA SER A 204 11.17 7.80 14.61
C SER A 204 10.83 7.94 13.12
N ASP A 205 10.90 9.17 12.60
CA ASP A 205 10.68 9.48 11.19
C ASP A 205 11.76 8.78 10.31
N GLU A 206 12.99 8.63 10.83
CA GLU A 206 14.13 8.08 10.11
C GLU A 206 14.13 6.54 10.00
N THR A 207 13.40 5.85 10.89
CA THR A 207 13.31 4.38 10.90
C THR A 207 11.94 3.91 10.48
N SER A 208 10.97 3.88 11.41
CA SER A 208 9.60 3.42 11.15
C SER A 208 8.87 4.32 10.15
N GLY A 209 9.12 5.63 10.19
CA GLY A 209 8.55 6.57 9.21
C GLY A 209 9.07 6.31 7.79
N ALA A 210 10.39 6.19 7.63
CA ALA A 210 11.03 5.86 6.36
C ALA A 210 10.62 4.47 5.84
N GLU A 211 10.47 3.48 6.72
CA GLU A 211 9.93 2.16 6.36
C GLU A 211 8.51 2.27 5.80
N PHE A 212 7.65 3.04 6.46
CA PHE A 212 6.28 3.25 5.99
C PHE A 212 6.24 4.00 4.64
N GLU A 213 7.11 4.99 4.44
CA GLU A 213 7.21 5.67 3.14
C GLU A 213 7.65 4.76 2.01
N ARG A 214 8.66 3.90 2.22
CA ARG A 214 9.06 2.90 1.22
C ARG A 214 7.93 1.95 0.88
N LEU A 215 7.07 1.63 1.86
CA LEU A 215 5.90 0.81 1.64
C LEU A 215 4.86 1.53 0.76
N ILE A 216 4.68 2.83 0.96
CA ILE A 216 3.83 3.65 0.09
C ILE A 216 4.41 3.74 -1.32
N GLU A 217 5.71 3.98 -1.47
CA GLU A 217 6.40 4.02 -2.77
C GLU A 217 6.18 2.70 -3.52
N LYS A 218 6.47 1.56 -2.86
CA LYS A 218 6.31 0.22 -3.43
C LYS A 218 4.90 -0.04 -3.97
N PHE A 219 3.88 0.46 -3.29
CA PHE A 219 2.48 0.22 -3.67
C PHE A 219 1.80 1.42 -4.31
N SER A 220 2.58 2.42 -4.73
CA SER A 220 2.05 3.61 -5.42
C SER A 220 1.62 3.35 -6.86
N GLY A 221 2.02 2.20 -7.45
CA GLY A 221 1.67 1.81 -8.81
C GLY A 221 2.41 2.56 -9.92
N ARG A 222 3.47 3.33 -9.58
CA ARG A 222 4.25 4.11 -10.56
C ARG A 222 5.33 3.30 -11.30
N ASP A 223 5.84 2.24 -10.69
CA ASP A 223 6.99 1.49 -11.23
C ASP A 223 6.60 0.41 -12.25
N ASP A 224 5.29 0.18 -12.43
CA ASP A 224 4.75 -0.95 -13.22
C ASP A 224 4.65 -0.67 -14.73
N GLU A 225 4.81 0.57 -15.18
CA GLU A 225 4.55 0.94 -16.59
C GLU A 225 5.61 0.42 -17.57
N ASN A 226 6.78 -0.03 -17.07
CA ASN A 226 7.90 -0.52 -17.87
C ASN A 226 8.50 -1.85 -17.38
N SER A 227 7.90 -2.53 -16.40
CA SER A 227 8.37 -3.85 -15.97
C SER A 227 7.63 -4.94 -16.75
N PRO A 228 8.23 -5.55 -17.79
CA PRO A 228 7.71 -6.80 -18.33
C PRO A 228 7.76 -7.84 -17.21
N HIS A 229 6.59 -8.24 -16.72
CA HIS A 229 6.39 -9.34 -15.76
C HIS A 229 7.49 -9.49 -14.69
N ARG A 230 7.67 -8.47 -13.83
CA ARG A 230 8.21 -8.74 -12.50
C ARG A 230 7.05 -9.06 -11.57
N LEU A 231 6.52 -10.27 -11.73
CA LEU A 231 5.83 -10.94 -10.64
C LEU A 231 6.91 -11.15 -9.57
N ASP A 232 7.06 -10.18 -8.67
CA ASP A 232 7.83 -10.40 -7.45
C ASP A 232 7.25 -11.65 -6.80
N ASP A 233 8.07 -12.69 -6.71
CA ASP A 233 7.95 -13.83 -5.81
C ASP A 233 7.95 -13.29 -4.37
N ASN A 234 6.87 -12.61 -4.00
CA ASN A 234 6.58 -12.35 -2.62
C ASN A 234 6.07 -13.68 -2.06
N LYS A 235 7.03 -14.59 -1.88
CA LYS A 235 6.96 -15.73 -0.99
C LYS A 235 6.39 -15.20 0.30
N GLN A 236 5.09 -15.39 0.46
CA GLN A 236 4.44 -15.37 1.76
C GLN A 236 5.36 -16.16 2.69
N PRO A 237 5.79 -15.63 3.84
CA PRO A 237 6.62 -16.39 4.75
C PRO A 237 5.84 -17.64 5.11
N ASP A 238 6.22 -18.72 4.45
CA ASP A 238 5.71 -20.06 4.63
C ASP A 238 5.80 -20.34 6.12
N GLY A 239 4.67 -20.73 6.69
CA GLY A 239 4.53 -21.03 8.10
C GLY A 239 5.48 -22.15 8.44
N THR A 240 6.71 -21.79 8.80
CA THR A 240 7.73 -22.73 9.26
C THR A 240 7.29 -23.15 10.65
N VAL A 241 6.49 -24.22 10.68
CA VAL A 241 6.27 -25.01 11.89
C VAL A 241 7.64 -25.55 12.30
N SER A 242 8.20 -24.97 13.36
CA SER A 242 9.38 -25.50 14.06
C SER A 242 9.00 -25.86 15.50
N PRO A 243 9.74 -26.80 16.11
CA PRO A 243 9.15 -27.92 16.85
C PRO A 243 8.82 -27.59 18.30
N ALA A 244 8.02 -28.50 18.88
CA ALA A 244 7.58 -28.53 20.26
C ALA A 244 8.69 -28.19 21.28
N PRO A 245 8.36 -27.45 22.36
CA PRO A 245 9.30 -27.18 23.42
C PRO A 245 9.68 -28.47 24.15
N GLN A 246 10.99 -28.71 24.24
CA GLN A 246 11.54 -29.73 25.13
C GLN A 246 11.33 -29.29 26.59
N ASP A 247 10.62 -30.15 27.29
CA ASP A 247 10.32 -30.08 28.72
C ASP A 247 11.62 -30.20 29.52
N ASN A 248 12.01 -29.12 30.19
CA ASN A 248 13.06 -29.11 31.18
C ASN A 248 12.58 -28.26 32.36
N SER A 249 11.88 -28.89 33.30
CA SER A 249 11.82 -28.37 34.67
C SER A 249 11.87 -29.50 35.69
N LEU A 250 13.04 -29.61 36.29
CA LEU A 250 13.33 -30.36 37.51
C LEU A 250 12.74 -29.60 38.72
N LEU A 251 12.12 -30.40 39.61
CA LEU A 251 12.08 -30.26 41.07
C LEU A 251 11.37 -29.04 41.67
N PHE A 252 10.06 -29.16 41.92
CA PHE A 252 9.45 -28.76 43.20
C PHE A 252 8.24 -29.65 43.50
N ALA A 253 8.25 -30.26 44.69
CA ALA A 253 7.14 -30.99 45.30
C ALA A 253 6.92 -30.43 46.72
N PRO A 254 5.84 -30.80 47.43
CA PRO A 254 4.44 -30.52 47.10
C PRO A 254 3.71 -29.86 48.27
N LEU A 255 2.52 -29.28 48.03
CA LEU A 255 1.52 -29.06 49.07
C LEU A 255 0.16 -29.55 48.57
N LEU A 256 -0.38 -30.50 49.35
CA LEU A 256 -1.59 -31.27 49.13
C LEU A 256 -2.83 -30.36 49.00
N SER A 257 -3.67 -30.62 48.00
CA SER A 257 -5.11 -30.47 48.17
C SER A 257 -5.86 -31.47 47.29
N HIS A 258 -6.86 -32.08 47.90
CA HIS A 258 -7.65 -33.19 47.38
C HIS A 258 -8.49 -32.75 46.17
N PHE A 259 -8.38 -33.48 45.06
CA PHE A 259 -9.47 -33.55 44.09
C PHE A 259 -9.67 -34.98 43.58
N THR A 260 -10.94 -35.29 43.49
CA THR A 260 -11.57 -36.60 43.38
C THR A 260 -11.37 -37.21 41.99
N LEU A 261 -11.15 -38.54 42.00
CA LEU A 261 -11.05 -39.41 40.84
C LEU A 261 -12.36 -39.44 40.02
N LEU A 262 -12.27 -39.10 38.72
CA LEU A 262 -13.17 -39.65 37.71
C LEU A 262 -12.34 -40.38 36.67
N SER A 263 -12.46 -41.70 36.66
CA SER A 263 -11.85 -42.60 35.69
C SER A 263 -12.49 -42.41 34.31
N VAL A 264 -11.74 -41.90 33.34
CA VAL A 264 -12.09 -41.95 31.92
C VAL A 264 -11.26 -43.03 31.26
N ALA A 265 -11.95 -43.98 30.62
CA ALA A 265 -11.38 -45.12 29.94
C ALA A 265 -10.50 -44.69 28.74
N THR A 266 -9.27 -45.18 28.73
CA THR A 266 -8.32 -45.10 27.61
C THR A 266 -8.82 -45.91 26.42
N ARG A 267 -9.07 -45.24 25.29
CA ARG A 267 -9.24 -45.88 23.98
C ARG A 267 -7.92 -45.80 23.22
N GLN A 268 -7.27 -46.95 23.09
CA GLN A 268 -6.00 -47.15 22.41
C GLN A 268 -6.21 -47.01 20.89
N SER A 269 -5.73 -45.92 20.29
CA SER A 269 -5.68 -45.76 18.83
C SER A 269 -4.29 -46.07 18.31
N LYS A 270 -4.26 -46.88 17.27
CA LYS A 270 -3.11 -47.43 16.55
C LYS A 270 -2.51 -46.35 15.65
N GLU A 271 -1.26 -45.97 15.89
CA GLU A 271 -0.46 -45.06 15.06
C GLU A 271 -0.17 -45.66 13.67
N PRO A 272 -0.43 -44.93 12.57
CA PRO A 272 0.21 -45.17 11.29
C PRO A 272 1.45 -44.26 11.13
N THR A 273 2.52 -44.88 10.66
CA THR A 273 3.85 -44.33 10.39
C THR A 273 3.78 -43.21 9.34
N PRO A 274 4.48 -42.07 9.52
CA PRO A 274 4.54 -41.02 8.50
C PRO A 274 5.55 -41.40 7.41
N LYS A 275 5.06 -41.54 6.17
CA LYS A 275 5.90 -41.60 4.98
C LYS A 275 6.33 -40.19 4.61
N THR A 276 7.63 -39.96 4.61
CA THR A 276 8.28 -38.74 4.15
C THR A 276 8.48 -38.84 2.65
N HIS A 277 7.72 -38.07 1.88
CA HIS A 277 8.00 -37.68 0.49
C HIS A 277 7.01 -36.57 0.14
N ASP A 278 7.49 -35.36 -0.13
CA ASP A 278 7.28 -34.79 -1.46
C ASP A 278 8.17 -33.58 -1.69
N GLU A 279 8.95 -33.65 -2.76
CA GLU A 279 9.59 -32.51 -3.39
C GLU A 279 8.48 -31.67 -4.03
N SER A 280 8.29 -30.45 -3.55
CA SER A 280 7.37 -29.50 -4.17
C SER A 280 7.94 -29.06 -5.53
N VAL A 281 7.57 -29.79 -6.58
CA VAL A 281 7.67 -29.34 -7.97
C VAL A 281 6.74 -28.14 -8.10
N VAL A 282 7.32 -26.94 -8.25
CA VAL A 282 6.57 -25.74 -8.62
C VAL A 282 6.23 -25.92 -10.10
N GLU A 283 5.02 -26.41 -10.40
CA GLU A 283 4.50 -26.36 -11.76
C GLU A 283 4.32 -24.89 -12.14
N GLU A 284 5.20 -24.39 -13.01
CA GLU A 284 4.97 -23.18 -13.78
C GLU A 284 3.72 -23.43 -14.64
N ILE A 285 2.58 -22.90 -14.21
CA ILE A 285 1.36 -22.93 -15.01
C ILE A 285 1.54 -21.89 -16.11
N ASP A 286 2.01 -22.32 -17.28
CA ASP A 286 1.89 -21.58 -18.52
C ASP A 286 0.39 -21.36 -18.79
N ILE A 287 -0.08 -20.14 -18.53
CA ILE A 287 -1.43 -19.74 -18.92
C ILE A 287 -1.38 -19.64 -20.44
N ASP A 288 -2.12 -20.51 -21.13
CA ASP A 288 -2.26 -20.42 -22.58
C ASP A 288 -2.89 -19.06 -22.94
N ILE A 289 -2.03 -18.14 -23.39
CA ILE A 289 -2.36 -16.74 -23.63
C ILE A 289 -3.43 -16.62 -24.74
N ASP A 290 -3.55 -17.63 -25.61
CA ASP A 290 -4.52 -17.67 -26.70
C ASP A 290 -5.93 -18.12 -26.26
N GLU A 291 -6.10 -18.61 -25.02
CA GLU A 291 -7.40 -19.00 -24.47
C GLU A 291 -7.95 -18.02 -23.40
N LEU A 292 -7.35 -16.83 -23.25
CA LEU A 292 -7.85 -15.83 -22.31
C LEU A 292 -9.24 -15.33 -22.72
N LEU A 293 -10.26 -15.86 -22.06
CA LEU A 293 -11.63 -15.45 -22.23
C LEU A 293 -11.80 -13.98 -21.81
N LEU A 294 -12.56 -13.23 -22.63
CA LEU A 294 -12.96 -11.87 -22.28
C LEU A 294 -13.78 -11.89 -20.99
N PRO A 295 -13.49 -11.00 -20.02
CA PRO A 295 -14.17 -10.98 -18.75
C PRO A 295 -15.63 -10.60 -18.94
N ALA A 296 -16.53 -11.26 -18.21
CA ALA A 296 -17.93 -10.89 -18.17
C ALA A 296 -18.13 -9.60 -17.36
N GLU A 297 -19.30 -8.99 -17.52
CA GLU A 297 -19.73 -7.94 -16.61
C GLU A 297 -19.91 -8.52 -15.19
N ALA A 298 -19.45 -7.78 -14.19
CA ALA A 298 -19.58 -8.18 -12.79
C ALA A 298 -21.06 -8.26 -12.40
N THR A 299 -21.41 -9.32 -11.71
CA THR A 299 -22.74 -9.58 -11.16
C THR A 299 -22.90 -8.91 -9.78
N GLN A 300 -24.14 -8.74 -9.31
CA GLN A 300 -24.40 -8.20 -7.96
C GLN A 300 -23.70 -9.00 -6.84
N SER A 301 -23.55 -10.32 -7.01
CA SER A 301 -22.82 -11.16 -6.06
C SER A 301 -21.33 -10.85 -6.00
N GLU A 302 -20.73 -10.45 -7.13
CA GLU A 302 -19.31 -10.08 -7.20
C GLU A 302 -19.07 -8.65 -6.69
N MET A 303 -20.11 -7.80 -6.69
CA MET A 303 -20.06 -6.43 -6.17
C MET A 303 -20.19 -6.32 -4.63
N SER A 304 -20.58 -7.39 -3.95
CA SER A 304 -20.90 -7.40 -2.51
C SER A 304 -19.65 -7.52 -1.65
#